data_AF-X1QXN6-F1
#
_entry.id   AF-X1QXN6-F1
#
_cell.length_a   1.000
_cell.length_b   1.000
_cell.length_c   1.000
_cell.angle_alpha   90.00
_cell.angle_beta   90.00
_cell.angle_gamma   90.00
#
_symmetry.space_group_name_H-M   'P 1'
#
loop_
_entity.id
_entity.type
_entity.pdbx_description
1 polymer ?
#
loop_
_entity_poly.entity_id
_entity_poly.type
_entity_poly.pdbx_seq_one_letter_code
_entity_poly.pdbx_strand_id
1 'polypeptide(L)' 'MSDIEEKLHILLDYWIEHNREHEKEFRDWAQKAASLSAKVAQQLQEAATKMADASNCLEKARQALTKSMEGR' A
#
# COMPACT_ATOMS: atom_id res chain seq x y z
N MET A 1 -4.56 23.43 11.12
CA MET A 1 -4.65 22.56 9.93
C MET A 1 -6.07 22.69 9.38
N SER A 2 -6.26 22.46 8.08
CA SER A 2 -7.60 22.37 7.51
C SER A 2 -8.19 20.98 7.77
N ASP A 3 -9.51 20.88 7.85
CA ASP A 3 -10.24 19.60 7.98
C ASP A 3 -9.81 18.57 6.92
N ILE A 4 -9.42 19.06 5.73
CA ILE A 4 -8.92 18.22 4.62
C ILE A 4 -7.55 17.64 4.95
N GLU A 5 -6.62 18.45 5.49
CA GLU A 5 -5.27 17.99 5.88
C GLU A 5 -5.36 16.90 6.97
N GLU A 6 -6.19 17.12 8.00
CA GLU A 6 -6.41 16.16 9.09
C GLU A 6 -7.00 14.85 8.59
N LYS A 7 -8.08 14.94 7.81
CA LYS A 7 -8.74 13.75 7.25
C LYS A 7 -7.83 12.99 6.30
N LEU A 8 -7.08 13.69 5.46
CA LEU A 8 -6.18 13.05 4.50
C LEU A 8 -5.01 12.34 5.21
N HIS A 9 -4.47 12.91 6.29
CA HIS A 9 -3.44 12.24 7.08
C HIS A 9 -3.92 10.90 7.64
N ILE A 10 -5.13 10.87 8.24
CA ILE A 10 -5.74 9.64 8.78
C ILE A 10 -5.98 8.61 7.67
N LEU A 11 -6.48 9.05 6.50
CA LEU A 11 -6.73 8.17 5.37
C LEU A 11 -5.43 7.57 4.81
N LEU A 12 -4.37 8.36 4.71
CA LEU A 12 -3.07 7.87 4.24
C LEU A 12 -2.49 6.81 5.18
N ASP A 13 -2.56 7.03 6.50
CA ASP A 13 -2.15 6.03 7.49
C ASP A 13 -2.94 4.72 7.31
N TYR A 14 -4.26 4.82 7.20
CA TYR A 14 -5.14 3.66 7.02
C TYR A 14 -4.85 2.89 5.72
N TRP A 15 -4.73 3.58 4.58
CA TRP A 15 -4.48 2.93 3.30
C TRP A 15 -3.12 2.27 3.22
N ILE A 16 -2.06 2.87 3.79
CA ILE A 16 -0.73 2.27 3.81
C ILE A 16 -0.76 0.94 4.58
N GLU A 17 -1.40 0.91 5.74
CA GLU A 17 -1.50 -0.32 6.53
C GLU A 17 -2.29 -1.39 5.80
N HIS A 18 -3.47 -1.04 5.28
CA HIS A 18 -4.33 -2.00 4.58
C HIS A 18 -3.67 -2.56 3.30
N ASN A 19 -2.94 -1.72 2.57
CA ASN A 19 -2.20 -2.17 1.40
C ASN A 19 -1.09 -3.17 1.77
N ARG A 20 -0.42 -3.01 2.92
CA ARG A 20 0.58 -3.98 3.40
C ARG A 20 -0.05 -5.32 3.78
N GLU A 21 -1.24 -5.30 4.37
CA GLU A 21 -2.03 -6.52 4.63
C GLU A 21 -2.35 -7.26 3.33
N HIS A 22 -2.86 -6.55 2.32
CA HIS A 22 -3.16 -7.11 1.00
C HIS A 22 -1.90 -7.61 0.29
N GLU A 23 -0.81 -6.86 0.31
CA GLU A 23 0.46 -7.29 -0.26
C GLU A 23 0.88 -8.64 0.32
N LYS A 24 0.88 -8.75 1.66
CA LYS A 24 1.24 -9.99 2.36
C LYS A 24 0.32 -11.14 1.98
N GLU A 25 -0.99 -10.91 1.98
CA GLU A 25 -1.97 -11.92 1.62
C GLU A 25 -1.77 -12.42 0.18
N PHE A 26 -1.52 -11.52 -0.78
CA PHE A 26 -1.25 -11.88 -2.16
C PHE A 26 0.03 -12.70 -2.31
N ARG A 27 1.11 -12.37 -1.57
CA ARG A 27 2.34 -13.19 -1.55
C ARG A 27 2.11 -14.57 -0.97
N ASP A 28 1.38 -14.66 0.16
CA ASP A 28 1.06 -15.92 0.81
C ASP A 28 0.25 -16.83 -0.11
N TRP A 29 -0.70 -16.27 -0.88
CA TRP A 29 -1.48 -17.02 -1.86
C TRP A 29 -0.72 -17.35 -3.14
N ALA A 30 0.19 -16.47 -3.59
CA ALA A 30 1.08 -16.78 -4.71
C ALA A 30 1.90 -18.04 -4.43
N GLN A 31 2.42 -18.18 -3.21
CA GLN A 31 3.17 -19.37 -2.78
C GLN A 31 2.28 -20.63 -2.78
N LYS A 32 1.07 -20.55 -2.24
CA LYS A 32 0.11 -21.67 -2.22
C LYS A 32 -0.31 -22.10 -3.63
N ALA A 33 -0.55 -21.12 -4.51
CA ALA A 33 -1.01 -21.33 -5.88
C ALA A 33 0.07 -21.85 -6.83
N ALA A 34 1.36 -21.77 -6.45
CA ALA A 34 2.47 -22.21 -7.31
C ALA A 34 2.36 -23.69 -7.73
N SER A 35 1.82 -24.54 -6.85
CA SER A 35 1.57 -25.96 -7.14
C SER A 35 0.36 -26.21 -8.05
N LEU A 36 -0.57 -25.26 -8.11
CA LEU A 36 -1.82 -25.38 -8.88
C LEU A 36 -1.67 -24.78 -10.28
N SER A 37 -1.05 -23.60 -10.37
CA SER A 37 -0.83 -22.90 -11.63
C SER A 37 0.26 -21.85 -11.47
N ALA A 38 1.37 -22.05 -12.18
CA ALA A 38 2.47 -21.09 -12.24
C ALA A 38 1.99 -19.71 -12.73
N LYS A 39 1.02 -19.67 -13.65
CA LYS A 39 0.49 -18.41 -14.18
C LYS A 39 -0.33 -17.65 -13.14
N VAL A 40 -1.16 -18.33 -12.35
CA VAL A 40 -1.93 -17.71 -11.25
C VAL A 40 -0.98 -17.19 -10.17
N ALA A 41 -0.01 -18.01 -9.76
CA ALA A 41 1.01 -17.59 -8.80
C ALA A 41 1.78 -16.35 -9.27
N GLN A 42 2.16 -16.29 -10.55
CA GLN A 42 2.82 -15.12 -11.13
C GLN A 42 1.94 -13.87 -11.06
N GLN A 43 0.65 -13.97 -11.37
CA GLN A 43 -0.25 -12.81 -11.34
C GLN A 43 -0.52 -12.31 -9.91
N LEU A 44 -0.63 -13.22 -8.93
CA LEU A 44 -0.73 -12.83 -7.52
C LEU A 44 0.55 -12.15 -7.04
N GLN A 45 1.71 -12.66 -7.45
CA GLN A 45 3.00 -12.03 -7.13
C GLN A 45 3.13 -10.64 -7.76
N GLU A 46 2.65 -10.46 -8.99
CA GLU A 46 2.61 -9.17 -9.67
C GLU A 46 1.66 -8.19 -8.97
N ALA A 47 0.49 -8.66 -8.52
CA ALA A 47 -0.45 -7.87 -7.74
C ALA A 47 0.17 -7.39 -6.41
N ALA A 48 0.89 -8.27 -5.70
CA ALA A 48 1.62 -7.91 -4.49
C ALA A 48 2.66 -6.80 -4.75
N THR A 49 3.45 -6.93 -5.82
CA THR A 49 4.45 -5.90 -6.17
C THR A 49 3.79 -4.55 -6.46
N LYS A 50 2.69 -4.53 -7.23
CA LYS A 50 1.96 -3.28 -7.50
C LYS A 50 1.35 -2.68 -6.23
N MET A 51 0.93 -3.51 -5.28
CA MET A 51 0.43 -3.05 -3.99
C MET A 51 1.54 -2.40 -3.15
N ALA A 52 2.75 -2.99 -3.14
CA ALA A 52 3.92 -2.40 -2.51
C ALA A 52 4.28 -1.03 -3.13
N ASP A 53 4.25 -0.93 -4.46
CA ASP A 53 4.49 0.34 -5.17
C ASP A 53 3.44 1.40 -4.82
N ALA A 54 2.17 1.02 -4.70
CA ALA A 54 1.11 1.91 -4.24
C ALA A 54 1.38 2.40 -2.80
N SER A 55 1.73 1.51 -1.86
CA SER A 55 2.11 1.86 -0.50
C SER A 55 3.27 2.87 -0.46
N ASN A 56 4.32 2.65 -1.26
CA ASN A 56 5.47 3.55 -1.36
C ASN A 56 5.06 4.95 -1.85
N CYS A 57 4.14 5.04 -2.80
CA CYS A 57 3.60 6.32 -3.27
C CYS A 57 2.79 7.03 -2.18
N LEU A 58 1.97 6.30 -1.43
CA LEU A 58 1.17 6.84 -0.33
C LEU A 58 2.06 7.32 0.83
N GLU A 59 3.13 6.60 1.15
CA GLU A 59 4.12 7.03 2.16
C GLU A 59 4.79 8.35 1.77
N LYS A 60 5.17 8.52 0.50
CA LYS A 60 5.71 9.79 -0.01
C LYS A 60 4.68 10.91 0.08
N ALA A 61 3.42 10.65 -0.26
CA ALA A 61 2.34 11.62 -0.14
C ALA A 61 2.14 12.06 1.31
N ARG A 62 2.14 11.11 2.25
CA ARG A 62 2.06 11.37 3.69
C ARG A 62 3.22 12.22 4.19
N GLN A 63 4.45 11.88 3.82
CA GLN A 63 5.64 12.67 4.18
C GLN A 63 5.58 14.11 3.64
N ALA A 64 5.11 14.29 2.41
CA ALA A 64 4.93 15.61 1.83
C ALA A 64 3.86 16.43 2.56
N LEU A 65 2.74 15.79 2.94
CA LEU A 65 1.68 16.41 3.74
C LEU A 65 2.21 16.86 5.11
N THR A 66 2.94 16.00 5.83
CA THR A 66 3.54 16.33 7.13
C THR A 66 4.50 17.51 7.04
N LYS A 67 5.42 17.52 6.05
CA LYS A 67 6.35 18.64 5.84
C LYS A 67 5.63 19.96 5.55
N SER A 68 4.55 19.92 4.77
CA SER A 68 3.71 21.08 4.49
C SER A 68 2.99 21.62 5.73
N MET A 69 2.77 20.78 6.75
CA MET A 69 2.15 21.18 8.01
C MET A 69 3.17 21.78 8.99
N GLU A 70 4.41 21.27 9.02
CA GLU A 70 5.50 21.76 9.88
C GLU A 70 6.09 23.11 9.42
N GLY A 71 6.06 23.39 8.12
CA GLY A 71 6.55 24.65 7.55
C GLY A 71 5.55 25.81 7.58
N ARG A 72 4.40 25.65 8.25
CA ARG A 72 3.32 26.64 8.35
C ARG A 72 3.27 27.34 9.71
#